data_AF-A0AAF0TY20-F1
#
_entry.id   AF-A0AAF0TY20-F1
#
_cell.length_a   1.000
_cell.length_b   1.000
_cell.length_c   1.000
_cell.angle_alpha   90.00
_cell.angle_beta   90.00
_cell.angle_gamma   90.00
#
_symmetry.space_group_name_H-M   'P 1'
#
loop_
_entity.id
_entity.type
_entity.pdbx_description
1 polymer ?
#
loop_
_entity_poly.entity_id
_entity_poly.type
_entity_poly.pdbx_seq_one_letter_code
_entity_poly.pdbx_strand_id
1 'polypeptide(L)'
;MLPDEYCSNFYKPETILRTYEVPVYPLPDKSEWNIPKHIDTEVVLPPKYKQPPGRPKKQRDKSFSEFSKRKGTNSCRTCGHRSHNRRSCRTATRNA
;
A
#
# COMPACT_ATOMS: atom_id res chain seq x y z
N MET A 1 -16.40 28.08 35.68
CA MET A 1 -17.76 28.00 35.12
C MET A 1 -17.95 26.59 34.57
N LEU A 2 -18.83 25.81 35.20
CA LEU A 2 -19.34 24.51 34.74
C LEU A 2 -19.93 24.59 33.31
N PRO A 3 -19.34 24.07 32.21
CA PRO A 3 -20.03 24.04 30.91
C PRO A 3 -21.36 23.26 30.94
N ASP A 4 -21.54 22.43 31.96
CA ASP A 4 -22.66 21.50 32.10
C ASP A 4 -24.02 22.18 32.35
N GLU A 5 -24.06 23.41 32.86
CA GLU A 5 -25.33 24.11 33.14
C GLU A 5 -26.00 24.69 31.87
N TYR A 6 -25.23 24.95 30.80
CA TYR A 6 -25.76 25.44 29.53
C TYR A 6 -26.06 24.29 28.54
N CYS A 7 -25.66 23.07 28.86
CA CYS A 7 -25.82 21.93 27.97
C CYS A 7 -27.22 21.30 28.16
N SER A 8 -28.04 21.34 27.09
CA SER A 8 -29.34 20.64 27.11
C SER A 8 -29.14 19.15 27.38
N ASN A 9 -30.07 18.55 28.13
CA ASN A 9 -30.04 17.12 28.47
C ASN A 9 -29.93 16.20 27.24
N PHE A 10 -30.34 16.66 26.05
CA PHE A 10 -30.19 15.91 24.80
C PHE A 10 -28.74 15.62 24.40
N TYR A 11 -27.79 16.45 24.83
CA TYR A 11 -26.37 16.29 24.51
C TYR A 11 -25.58 15.56 25.60
N LYS A 12 -26.26 15.09 26.66
CA LYS A 12 -25.60 14.29 27.70
C LYS A 12 -25.24 12.90 27.17
N PRO A 13 -24.11 12.31 27.63
CA PRO A 13 -23.68 10.99 27.18
C PRO A 13 -24.75 9.91 27.33
N GLU A 14 -25.51 9.94 28.42
CA GLU A 14 -26.62 9.00 28.68
C GLU A 14 -27.69 9.05 27.60
N THR A 15 -28.09 10.26 27.19
CA THR A 15 -29.12 10.46 26.15
C THR A 15 -28.62 9.99 24.79
N ILE A 16 -27.37 10.28 24.46
CA ILE A 16 -26.75 9.83 23.20
C ILE A 16 -26.68 8.30 23.19
N LEU A 17 -26.14 7.67 24.25
CA LEU A 17 -26.04 6.21 24.35
C LEU A 17 -27.41 5.55 24.19
N ARG A 18 -28.43 6.05 24.89
CA ARG A 18 -29.80 5.53 24.82
C ARG A 18 -30.46 5.72 23.46
N THR A 19 -30.15 6.82 22.77
CA THR A 19 -30.69 7.09 21.42
C THR A 19 -30.11 6.14 20.37
N TYR A 20 -28.82 5.80 20.52
CA TYR A 20 -28.12 4.87 19.63
C TYR A 20 -28.05 3.44 20.19
N GLU A 21 -28.80 3.15 21.25
CA GLU A 21 -28.94 1.81 21.81
C GLU A 21 -29.83 0.97 20.89
N VAL A 22 -29.24 0.50 19.80
CA VAL A 22 -29.86 -0.47 18.90
C VAL A 22 -29.43 -1.86 19.35
N PRO A 23 -30.36 -2.80 19.61
CA PRO A 23 -30.00 -4.17 19.95
C PRO A 23 -29.25 -4.79 18.78
N VAL A 24 -28.03 -5.24 19.02
CA VAL A 24 -27.29 -6.10 18.09
C VAL A 24 -27.74 -7.53 18.34
N TYR A 25 -28.65 -8.02 17.51
CA TYR A 25 -29.05 -9.42 17.57
C TYR A 25 -27.89 -10.32 17.13
N PRO A 26 -27.63 -11.43 17.84
CA PRO A 26 -26.66 -12.40 17.37
C PRO A 26 -27.12 -12.95 16.02
N LEU A 27 -26.17 -13.09 15.09
CA LEU A 27 -26.45 -13.80 13.85
C LEU A 27 -26.65 -15.29 14.18
N PRO A 28 -27.61 -15.97 13.52
CA PRO A 28 -27.78 -17.41 13.67
C PRO A 28 -26.51 -18.14 13.19
N ASP A 29 -26.27 -19.33 13.72
CA ASP A 29 -25.11 -20.13 13.31
C ASP A 29 -25.19 -20.48 11.81
N LYS A 30 -24.03 -20.66 11.17
CA LYS A 30 -23.97 -20.99 9.75
C LYS A 30 -24.75 -22.27 9.41
N SER A 31 -24.88 -23.21 10.35
CA SER A 31 -25.67 -24.44 10.18
C SER A 31 -27.18 -24.20 10.06
N GLU A 32 -27.68 -23.07 10.58
CA GLU A 32 -29.10 -22.69 10.54
C GLU A 32 -29.46 -21.91 9.27
N TRP A 33 -28.48 -21.56 8.44
CA TRP A 33 -28.71 -20.77 7.23
C TRP A 33 -29.33 -21.63 6.14
N ASN A 34 -30.51 -21.24 5.67
CA ASN A 34 -31.15 -21.85 4.50
C ASN A 34 -30.50 -21.31 3.22
N ILE A 35 -29.38 -21.90 2.81
CA ILE A 35 -28.65 -21.53 1.57
C ILE A 35 -29.24 -22.33 0.39
N PRO A 36 -29.88 -21.66 -0.59
CA PRO A 36 -30.35 -22.32 -1.81
C PRO A 36 -29.20 -22.96 -2.59
N LYS A 37 -29.46 -24.12 -3.21
CA LYS A 37 -28.44 -24.87 -3.98
C LYS A 37 -27.71 -24.04 -5.05
N HIS A 38 -28.42 -23.12 -5.70
CA HIS A 38 -27.81 -22.28 -6.75
C HIS A 38 -26.76 -21.30 -6.20
N ILE A 39 -26.95 -20.82 -4.96
CA ILE A 39 -25.99 -19.93 -4.26
C ILE A 39 -24.82 -20.75 -3.73
N ASP A 40 -25.07 -21.93 -3.17
CA ASP A 40 -24.02 -22.82 -2.67
C ASP A 40 -23.04 -23.25 -3.78
N THR A 41 -23.54 -23.37 -5.02
CA THR A 41 -22.71 -23.66 -6.20
C THR A 41 -22.07 -22.43 -6.84
N GLU A 42 -22.43 -21.22 -6.40
CA GLU A 42 -21.96 -19.98 -7.02
C GLU A 42 -20.53 -19.64 -6.58
N VAL A 43 -19.61 -19.58 -7.55
CA VAL A 43 -18.24 -19.13 -7.29
C VAL A 43 -18.16 -17.62 -7.51
N VAL A 44 -18.19 -16.86 -6.42
CA VAL A 44 -18.00 -15.40 -6.46
C VAL A 44 -16.51 -15.09 -6.69
N LEU A 45 -16.17 -14.70 -7.91
CA LEU A 45 -14.83 -14.23 -8.24
C LEU A 45 -14.64 -12.78 -7.78
N PRO A 46 -13.43 -12.41 -7.33
CA PRO A 46 -13.13 -11.00 -7.06
C PRO A 46 -13.32 -10.17 -8.33
N PRO A 47 -13.68 -8.88 -8.20
CA PRO A 47 -13.77 -7.98 -9.33
C PRO A 47 -12.43 -7.96 -10.07
N LYS A 48 -12.49 -7.93 -11.40
CA LYS A 48 -11.30 -7.81 -12.25
C LYS A 48 -10.67 -6.44 -12.01
N TYR A 49 -9.65 -6.40 -11.15
CA TYR A 49 -8.88 -5.19 -10.89
C TYR A 49 -7.74 -5.07 -11.91
N LYS A 50 -7.62 -3.91 -12.54
CA LYS A 50 -6.41 -3.50 -13.26
C LYS A 50 -5.74 -2.40 -12.44
N GLN A 51 -4.48 -2.61 -12.08
CA GLN A 51 -3.70 -1.56 -11.44
C GLN A 51 -3.55 -0.41 -12.45
N PRO A 52 -4.00 0.82 -12.12
CA PRO A 52 -3.84 1.94 -13.02
C PRO A 52 -2.35 2.20 -13.23
N PRO A 53 -1.95 2.72 -14.41
CA PRO A 53 -0.58 3.17 -14.59
C PRO A 53 -0.22 4.11 -13.45
N GLY A 54 0.88 3.81 -12.76
CA GLY A 54 1.38 4.66 -11.68
C GLY A 54 1.63 6.08 -12.18
N ARG A 55 1.85 7.01 -11.25
CA ARG A 55 2.16 8.39 -11.58
C ARG A 55 3.29 8.46 -12.62
N PRO A 56 3.08 9.10 -13.79
CA PRO A 56 4.16 9.32 -14.75
C PRO A 56 5.35 9.97 -14.04
N LYS A 57 6.56 9.46 -14.27
CA LYS A 57 7.77 10.10 -13.76
C LYS A 57 7.77 11.53 -14.27
N LYS A 58 7.94 12.51 -13.37
CA LYS A 58 8.20 13.90 -13.78
C LYS A 58 9.43 13.87 -14.67
N GLN A 59 9.30 14.35 -15.90
CA GLN A 59 10.47 14.65 -16.71
C GLN A 59 11.24 15.75 -15.98
N ARG A 60 12.48 15.45 -15.61
CA ARG A 60 13.39 16.43 -15.01
C ARG A 60 14.27 16.96 -16.11
N ASP A 61 14.17 18.26 -16.37
CA ASP A 61 15.15 18.96 -17.19
C ASP A 61 16.49 18.93 -16.48
N LYS A 62 17.48 18.32 -17.13
CA LYS A 62 18.85 18.27 -16.60
C LYS A 62 19.47 19.66 -16.74
N SER A 63 20.16 20.12 -15.72
CA SER A 63 20.95 21.35 -15.84
C SER A 63 22.13 21.17 -16.80
N PHE A 64 22.65 22.26 -17.38
CA PHE A 64 23.84 22.22 -18.25
C PHE A 64 25.01 21.47 -17.59
N SER A 65 25.24 21.69 -16.29
CA SER A 65 26.31 21.01 -15.54
C SER A 65 26.17 19.49 -15.50
N GLU A 66 24.94 18.96 -15.55
CA GLU A 66 24.69 17.51 -15.59
C GLU A 66 24.96 16.90 -16.95
N PHE A 67 24.80 17.68 -18.03
CA PHE A 67 25.25 17.29 -19.37
C PHE A 67 26.78 17.35 -19.47
N SER A 68 27.42 18.29 -18.78
CA SER A 68 28.88 18.42 -18.73
C SER A 68 29.58 17.33 -17.91
N LYS A 69 28.85 16.64 -17.02
CA LYS A 69 29.39 15.48 -16.29
C LYS A 69 29.63 14.36 -17.29
N ARG A 70 30.90 14.16 -17.68
CA ARG A 70 31.35 12.94 -18.36
C ARG A 70 30.85 11.76 -17.52
N LYS A 71 30.02 10.88 -18.11
CA LYS A 71 29.64 9.62 -17.46
C LYS A 71 30.94 8.94 -17.04
N GLY A 72 31.13 8.78 -15.73
CA GLY A 72 32.37 8.24 -15.18
C GLY A 72 32.66 6.90 -15.86
N THR A 73 33.84 6.77 -16.45
CA THR A 73 34.32 5.47 -16.93
C THR A 73 34.46 4.59 -15.70
N ASN A 74 33.61 3.57 -15.59
CA ASN A 74 33.71 2.61 -14.52
C ASN A 74 35.12 1.98 -14.55
N SER A 75 35.86 2.16 -13.46
CA SER A 75 37.14 1.49 -13.24
C SER A 75 36.90 0.22 -12.44
N CYS A 76 37.61 -0.83 -12.81
CA CYS A 76 37.55 -2.09 -12.09
C CYS A 76 38.35 -1.97 -10.79
N ARG A 77 37.71 -2.19 -9.64
CA ARG A 77 38.41 -2.24 -8.34
C ARG A 77 39.37 -3.43 -8.21
N THR A 78 39.20 -4.49 -9.02
CA THR A 78 40.02 -5.71 -8.94
C THR A 78 41.28 -5.60 -9.79
N CYS A 79 41.20 -5.03 -10.99
CA CYS A 79 42.35 -4.94 -11.91
C CYS A 79 42.75 -3.50 -12.29
N GLY A 80 42.10 -2.48 -11.72
CA GLY A 80 42.41 -1.06 -11.95
C GLY A 80 41.99 -0.47 -13.30
N HIS A 81 41.75 -1.30 -14.32
CA HIS A 81 41.46 -0.84 -15.68
C HIS A 81 40.10 -0.14 -15.83
N ARG A 82 40.07 0.90 -16.67
CA ARG A 82 38.86 1.64 -17.06
C ARG A 82 38.22 0.96 -18.27
N SER A 83 37.03 0.40 -18.10
CA SER A 83 36.19 -0.16 -19.19
C SER A 83 35.08 -1.02 -18.58
N HIS A 84 35.41 -1.76 -17.52
CA HIS A 84 34.56 -2.76 -16.92
C HIS A 84 34.53 -2.60 -15.39
N ASN A 85 33.52 -3.17 -14.74
CA ASN A 85 33.41 -3.16 -13.29
C ASN A 85 33.87 -4.51 -12.70
N ARG A 86 33.98 -4.62 -11.38
CA ARG A 86 34.42 -5.86 -10.72
C ARG A 86 33.62 -7.10 -11.13
N ARG A 87 32.31 -6.96 -11.42
CA ARG A 87 31.45 -8.10 -11.80
C ARG A 87 31.78 -8.66 -13.18
N SER A 88 32.20 -7.82 -14.12
CA SER A 88 32.60 -8.23 -15.47
C SER A 88 34.11 -8.35 -15.64
N CYS A 89 34.86 -8.34 -14.54
CA CYS A 89 36.31 -8.47 -14.57
C CYS A 89 36.71 -9.92 -14.85
N ARG A 90 37.52 -10.12 -15.89
CA ARG A 90 38.03 -11.45 -16.27
C ARG A 90 38.96 -12.07 -15.22
N THR A 91 39.57 -11.25 -14.37
CA THR A 91 40.45 -11.68 -13.29
C THR A 91 39.75 -11.74 -11.93
N ALA A 92 38.43 -11.50 -11.87
CA ALA A 92 37.69 -11.65 -10.62
C ALA A 92 37.57 -13.14 -10.26
N THR A 93 37.94 -13.48 -9.03
CA THR A 93 37.58 -14.75 -8.43
C THR A 93 36.06 -14.83 -8.35
N ARG A 94 35.47 -15.74 -9.14
CA ARG A 94 34.06 -16.10 -8.98
C ARG A 94 33.98 -16.93 -7.70
N ASN A 95 33.47 -16.34 -6.63
CA ASN A 95 33.08 -17.13 -5.47
C ASN A 95 31.94 -18.05 -5.91
N ALA A 96 32.17 -19.36 -5.79
CA ALA A 96 31.18 -20.40 -6.00
C ALA A 96 30.05 -20.29 -4.96
#